data_AF-A0AB38TSX0-F1
#
_entry.id   AF-A0AB38TSX0-F1
#
_cell.length_a   1.000
_cell.length_b   1.000
_cell.length_c   1.000
_cell.angle_alpha   90.00
_cell.angle_beta   90.00
_cell.angle_gamma   90.00
#
_symmetry.space_group_name_H-M   'P 1'
#
loop_
_entity.id
_entity.type
_entity.pdbx_description
1 polymer ?
#
loop_
_entity_poly.entity_id
_entity_poly.type
_entity_poly.pdbx_seq_one_letter_code
_entity_poly.pdbx_strand_id
1 'polypeptide(L)' 'MRAPLSDIELRAAWHRMRMVGDFDASMRHRAVRLAVESAARALQQREQARQYRAFDAKRHAANDIDQ' A
#
# COMPACT_ATOMS: atom_id res chain seq x y z
N MET A 1 -0.42 7.06 -16.70
CA MET A 1 -0.96 7.82 -15.53
C MET A 1 -1.28 6.80 -14.44
N ARG A 2 -0.77 6.97 -13.21
CA ARG A 2 -1.11 6.07 -12.09
C ARG A 2 -2.55 6.35 -11.64
N ALA A 3 -3.30 5.30 -11.31
CA ALA A 3 -4.66 5.43 -10.83
C ALA A 3 -4.72 6.38 -9.61
N PRO A 4 -5.69 7.29 -9.57
CA PRO A 4 -5.92 8.11 -8.39
C PRO A 4 -6.28 7.20 -7.21
N LEU A 5 -5.64 7.43 -6.07
CA LEU A 5 -5.99 6.73 -4.83
C LEU A 5 -7.31 7.28 -4.30
N SER A 6 -8.18 6.38 -3.87
CA SER A 6 -9.42 6.73 -3.19
C SER A 6 -9.14 7.25 -1.77
N ASP A 7 -10.04 8.06 -1.23
CA ASP A 7 -9.96 8.54 0.16
C ASP A 7 -9.91 7.39 1.17
N ILE A 8 -10.56 6.26 0.86
CA ILE A 8 -10.52 5.05 1.69
C ILE A 8 -9.09 4.50 1.77
N GLU A 9 -8.38 4.42 0.64
CA GLU A 9 -6.99 3.95 0.61
C GLU A 9 -6.06 4.90 1.35
N LEU A 10 -6.28 6.21 1.24
CA LEU A 10 -5.50 7.21 1.97
C LEU A 10 -5.73 7.12 3.48
N ARG A 11 -6.97 6.90 3.91
CA ARG A 11 -7.30 6.72 5.33
C ARG A 11 -6.72 5.43 5.89
N ALA A 12 -6.79 4.33 5.13
CA ALA A 12 -6.15 3.08 5.49
C ALA A 12 -4.62 3.22 5.63
N ALA A 13 -3.98 3.94 4.70
CA ALA A 13 -2.55 4.23 4.77
C ALA A 13 -2.20 5.11 5.98
N TRP A 14 -2.99 6.13 6.28
CA TRP A 14 -2.85 6.98 7.46
C TRP A 14 -2.84 6.15 8.76
N HIS A 15 -3.80 5.24 8.92
CA HIS A 15 -3.87 4.34 10.07
C HIS A 15 -2.69 3.35 10.10
N ARG A 16 -2.29 2.80 8.96
CA ARG A 16 -1.18 1.84 8.86
C ARG A 16 0.17 2.48 9.17
N MET A 17 0.33 3.77 8.90
CA MET A 17 1.48 4.58 9.30
C MET A 17 1.39 5.07 10.75
N ARG A 18 0.27 4.81 11.45
CA ARG A 18 0.00 5.29 12.82
C ARG A 18 0.10 6.81 12.94
N MET A 19 -0.29 7.53 11.89
CA MET A 19 -0.35 8.98 11.89
C MET A 19 -1.44 9.45 12.87
N VAL A 20 -1.17 10.53 13.59
CA VAL A 20 -2.06 11.09 14.62
C VAL A 20 -2.56 12.46 14.16
N GLY A 21 -3.81 12.79 14.50
CA GLY A 21 -4.44 14.07 14.16
C GLY A 21 -5.69 13.91 13.31
N ASP A 22 -6.30 15.04 12.97
CA ASP A 22 -7.47 15.11 12.09
C ASP A 22 -7.06 14.85 10.63
N PHE A 23 -7.50 13.72 10.09
CA PHE A 23 -7.24 13.31 8.71
C PHE A 23 -7.80 14.31 7.71
N ASP A 24 -9.04 14.76 7.89
CA ASP A 24 -9.75 15.61 6.93
C ASP A 24 -9.15 17.02 6.90
N ALA A 25 -8.73 17.54 8.05
CA ALA A 25 -7.96 18.79 8.12
C ALA A 25 -6.57 18.63 7.48
N SER A 26 -5.88 17.52 7.76
CA SER A 26 -4.53 17.26 7.25
C SER A 26 -4.50 17.06 5.72
N MET A 27 -5.51 16.42 5.14
CA MET A 27 -5.62 16.17 3.69
C MET A 27 -5.86 17.44 2.86
N ARG A 28 -6.31 18.54 3.48
CA ARG A 28 -6.41 19.85 2.83
C ARG A 28 -5.03 20.43 2.53
N HIS A 29 -3.99 20.03 3.27
CA HIS A 29 -2.62 20.42 2.99
C HIS A 29 -2.03 19.54 1.88
N ARG A 30 -1.78 20.15 0.71
CA ARG A 30 -1.25 19.45 -0.48
C ARG A 30 0.02 18.66 -0.20
N ALA A 31 0.93 19.18 0.62
CA ALA A 31 2.17 18.49 0.98
C ALA A 31 1.92 17.19 1.76
N VAL A 32 0.99 17.22 2.73
CA VAL A 32 0.61 16.05 3.51
C VAL A 32 -0.07 15.02 2.62
N ARG A 33 -1.00 15.46 1.76
CA ARG A 33 -1.67 14.58 0.80
C ARG A 33 -0.67 13.85 -0.11
N LEU A 34 0.31 14.56 -0.67
CA LEU A 34 1.35 13.95 -1.51
C LEU A 34 2.19 12.92 -0.76
N ALA A 35 2.54 13.21 0.51
CA ALA A 35 3.29 12.29 1.35
C ALA A 35 2.48 11.01 1.63
N VAL A 36 1.20 11.15 1.98
CA VAL A 36 0.33 10.01 2.28
C VAL A 36 0.03 9.20 1.01
N GLU A 37 -0.22 9.85 -0.13
CA GLU A 37 -0.37 9.16 -1.42
C GLU A 37 0.88 8.36 -1.79
N SER A 38 2.07 8.92 -1.56
CA SER A 38 3.34 8.25 -1.84
C SER A 38 3.55 7.04 -0.93
N ALA A 39 3.26 7.20 0.36
CA ALA A 39 3.36 6.13 1.34
C ALA A 39 2.33 5.02 1.11
N ALA A 40 1.09 5.38 0.77
CA ALA A 40 0.04 4.43 0.41
C ALA A 40 0.48 3.53 -0.76
N ARG A 41 1.09 4.13 -1.80
CA ARG A 41 1.65 3.38 -2.94
C ARG A 41 2.78 2.45 -2.51
N ALA A 42 3.70 2.92 -1.68
CA ALA A 42 4.79 2.09 -1.17
C ALA A 42 4.27 0.89 -0.35
N LEU A 43 3.21 1.09 0.43
CA LEU A 43 2.54 0.02 1.18
C LEU A 43 1.88 -1.00 0.25
N GLN A 44 1.15 -0.55 -0.78
CA GLN A 44 0.57 -1.43 -1.80
C GLN A 44 1.64 -2.26 -2.52
N GLN A 45 2.75 -1.63 -2.93
CA GLN A 45 3.86 -2.33 -3.59
C GLN A 45 4.49 -3.39 -2.69
N ARG A 46 4.65 -3.11 -1.38
CA ARG A 46 5.14 -4.08 -0.41
C ARG A 46 4.18 -5.25 -0.22
N GLU A 47 2.88 -4.98 -0.17
CA GLU A 47 1.86 -6.03 -0.03
C GLU A 47 1.82 -6.93 -1.27
N GLN A 48 1.85 -6.35 -2.47
CA GLN A 48 1.96 -7.11 -3.72
C GLN A 48 3.23 -7.97 -3.73
N ALA A 49 4.39 -7.40 -3.38
CA ALA A 49 5.64 -8.15 -3.31
C ALA A 49 5.59 -9.31 -2.29
N ARG A 50 4.90 -9.13 -1.15
CA ARG A 50 4.67 -10.20 -0.18
C ARG A 50 3.78 -11.30 -0.76
N GLN A 51 2.70 -10.94 -1.45
CA GLN A 51 1.80 -11.89 -2.09
C GLN A 51 2.52 -12.70 -3.17
N TYR A 52 3.33 -12.06 -4.02
CA TYR A 52 4.15 -12.75 -5.02
C TYR A 52 5.12 -13.75 -4.37
N ARG A 53 5.85 -13.33 -3.33
CA ARG A 53 6.76 -14.24 -2.61
C ARG A 53 6.04 -15.39 -1.90
N ALA A 54 4.86 -15.13 -1.33
CA ALA A 54 4.07 -16.16 -0.69
C ALA A 54 3.50 -17.17 -1.71
N PHE A 55 3.10 -16.69 -2.88
CA PHE A 55 2.68 -17.53 -3.99
C PHE A 55 3.83 -18.40 -4.50
N ASP A 56 5.01 -17.79 -4.69
CA ASP A 56 6.23 -18.50 -5.09
C ASP A 56 6.63 -19.57 -4.06
N ALA A 57 6.62 -19.24 -2.77
CA ALA A 57 6.88 -20.20 -1.69
C ALA A 57 5.88 -21.38 -1.69
N LYS A 58 4.60 -21.12 -1.98
CA LYS A 58 3.60 -22.19 -2.11
C LYS A 58 3.85 -23.07 -3.33
N ARG A 59 4.24 -22.50 -4.46
CA ARG A 59 4.56 -23.23 -5.68
C ARG A 59 5.80 -24.12 -5.50
N HIS A 60 6.81 -23.58 -4.85
CA HIS A 60 8.01 -24.31 -4.47
C HIS A 60 7.72 -25.47 -3.48
N ALA A 61 6.80 -25.26 -2.54
CA ALA A 61 6.37 -26.31 -1.60
C ALA A 61 5.51 -27.40 -2.28
N ALA A 62 4.79 -27.07 -3.36
CA ALA A 62 4.02 -28.01 -4.15
C ALA A 62 4.88 -28.83 -5.14
N ASN A 63 6.21 -28.57 -5.20
CA ASN A 63 7.12 -29.12 -6.20
C ASN A 63 6.63 -28.92 -7.65
N ASP A 64 5.84 -27.88 -7.86
CA ASP A 64 5.26 -27.49 -9.14
C ASP A 64 6.26 -26.56 -9.85
N ILE A 65 7.43 -27.12 -10.14
CA ILE A 65 8.47 -26.48 -10.93
C ILE A 65 8.33 -27.06 -12.32
N ASP A 66 7.39 -26.53 -13.11
CA ASP A 66 7.35 -26.81 -14.55
C ASP A 66 8.66 -26.31 -15.15
N GLN A 67 9.45 -27.27 -15.65
CA GLN A 67 10.71 -27.06 -16.37
C GLN A 67 10.47 -26.58 -17.80
#